data_AF-A0A6B1FH09-F1
#
_entry.id   AF-A0A6B1FH09-F1
#
_cell.length_a   1.000
_cell.length_b   1.000
_cell.length_c   1.000
_cell.angle_alpha   90.00
_cell.angle_beta   90.00
_cell.angle_gamma   90.00
#
_symmetry.space_group_name_H-M   'P 1'
#
loop_
_entity.id
_entity.type
_entity.pdbx_description
1 polymer ?
#
loop_
_entity_poly.entity_id
_entity_poly.type
_entity_poly.pdbx_seq_one_letter_code
_entity_poly.pdbx_strand_id
1 'polypeptide(L)'
;MGRGREGCGLPPGGGTDDEGGGARHARGRLGWGSRRDAGRQPGRCLVIVDTSVWVEYLRRTESAFDLFLDAEIQAGRPIATPAAAAMELLAGCRTEPEALKLSQLLSRFEVLVPETVADFQHAALVYRTCRRAGHTIRSIVDCLVAAAAIRTQRPLLARNRDFEAIARYTGLELVVPRNCRR
;
A
#
# COMPACT_ATOMS: atom_id res chain seq x y z
N MET A 1 4.60 -15.96 -57.44
CA MET A 1 5.36 -15.79 -56.17
C MET A 1 4.35 -15.74 -55.02
N GLY A 2 4.50 -16.42 -53.88
CA GLY A 2 5.60 -17.26 -53.39
C GLY A 2 5.75 -17.05 -51.89
N ARG A 3 4.98 -17.78 -51.06
CA ARG A 3 4.99 -17.60 -49.60
C ARG A 3 6.15 -18.40 -49.00
N GLY A 4 7.08 -17.73 -48.31
CA GLY A 4 8.07 -18.36 -47.44
C GLY A 4 7.66 -18.25 -45.97
N ARG A 5 7.89 -19.30 -45.20
CA ARG A 5 7.96 -19.29 -43.72
C ARG A 5 9.42 -19.55 -43.32
N GLU A 6 9.63 -19.68 -42.01
CA GLU A 6 10.84 -20.16 -41.33
C GLU A 6 11.97 -19.12 -41.20
N GLY A 7 12.75 -19.13 -40.12
CA GLY A 7 12.74 -20.06 -38.98
C GLY A 7 13.21 -19.42 -37.67
N CYS A 8 12.96 -20.12 -36.55
CA CYS A 8 13.55 -19.76 -35.26
C CYS A 8 15.05 -20.12 -35.26
N GLY A 9 15.91 -19.18 -34.88
CA GLY A 9 17.35 -19.41 -34.73
C GLY A 9 17.84 -18.93 -33.36
N LEU A 10 18.22 -19.87 -32.49
CA LEU A 10 19.03 -19.62 -31.30
C LEU A 10 20.47 -20.04 -31.60
N PRO A 11 21.48 -19.17 -31.43
CA PRO A 11 22.88 -19.60 -31.41
C PRO A 11 23.24 -20.20 -30.04
N PRO A 12 24.16 -21.20 -29.98
CA PRO A 12 24.74 -21.68 -28.73
C PRO A 12 25.81 -20.69 -28.19
N GLY A 13 26.20 -20.82 -26.92
CA GLY A 13 27.22 -19.98 -26.28
C GLY A 13 28.46 -20.78 -25.82
N GLY A 14 29.39 -20.11 -25.12
CA GLY A 14 30.50 -20.76 -24.41
C GLY A 14 31.64 -19.83 -23.97
N GLY A 15 31.98 -19.86 -22.67
CA GLY A 15 33.23 -19.34 -22.09
C GLY A 15 33.36 -17.81 -21.91
N THR A 16 34.15 -17.29 -20.97
CA THR A 16 34.81 -17.85 -19.77
C THR A 16 34.98 -16.75 -18.70
N ASP A 17 35.36 -17.13 -17.49
CA ASP A 17 35.67 -16.29 -16.30
C ASP A 17 36.99 -15.49 -16.47
N ASP A 18 37.40 -14.50 -15.66
CA ASP A 18 36.80 -13.73 -14.53
C ASP A 18 37.41 -12.28 -14.61
N GLU A 19 37.61 -11.37 -13.63
CA GLU A 19 37.44 -11.20 -12.17
C GLU A 19 37.32 -9.67 -11.89
N GLY A 20 37.10 -9.25 -10.65
CA GLY A 20 37.71 -8.01 -10.12
C GLY A 20 36.76 -6.82 -9.97
N GLY A 21 36.04 -6.74 -8.83
CA GLY A 21 35.11 -5.61 -8.61
C GLY A 21 34.42 -5.58 -7.24
N GLY A 22 35.20 -5.55 -6.15
CA GLY A 22 34.67 -5.68 -4.79
C GLY A 22 33.74 -4.55 -4.31
N ALA A 23 32.43 -4.72 -4.44
CA ALA A 23 31.41 -3.85 -3.83
C ALA A 23 30.60 -4.61 -2.76
N ARG A 24 30.98 -4.48 -1.48
CA ARG A 24 30.29 -5.08 -0.32
C ARG A 24 28.94 -4.41 -0.05
N HIS A 25 27.97 -4.64 -0.94
CA HIS A 25 26.59 -4.23 -0.75
C HIS A 25 26.04 -4.91 0.50
N ALA A 26 25.88 -4.12 1.57
CA ALA A 26 25.19 -4.56 2.76
C ALA A 26 23.74 -4.90 2.36
N ARG A 27 23.44 -6.20 2.21
CA ARG A 27 22.09 -6.69 1.94
C ARG A 27 21.25 -6.52 3.21
N GLY A 28 20.88 -5.28 3.50
CA GLY A 28 19.82 -4.94 4.43
C GLY A 28 18.56 -5.65 3.97
N ARG A 29 18.25 -6.78 4.63
CA ARG A 29 17.01 -7.52 4.38
C ARG A 29 15.89 -6.66 4.95
N LEU A 30 15.34 -5.75 4.14
CA LEU A 30 14.09 -5.08 4.44
C LEU A 30 13.06 -6.17 4.68
N GLY A 31 12.71 -6.36 5.95
CA GLY A 31 12.19 -7.60 6.52
C GLY A 31 10.73 -7.90 6.20
N TRP A 32 10.26 -7.52 5.02
CA TRP A 32 8.94 -7.84 4.44
C TRP A 32 8.88 -9.31 4.04
N GLY A 33 9.23 -10.19 4.98
CA GLY A 33 9.09 -11.62 4.83
C GLY A 33 7.61 -11.92 4.67
N SER A 34 7.21 -12.29 3.46
CA SER A 34 5.90 -12.86 3.18
C SER A 34 5.73 -14.11 4.04
N ARG A 35 5.09 -13.94 5.20
CA ARG A 35 4.53 -15.04 5.94
C ARG A 35 3.44 -15.61 5.05
N ARG A 36 3.70 -16.78 4.46
CA ARG A 36 2.63 -17.62 3.91
C ARG A 36 1.74 -17.99 5.09
N ASP A 37 0.66 -17.23 5.26
CA ASP A 37 -0.02 -17.07 6.54
C ASP A 37 -1.00 -18.23 6.79
N ALA A 38 -0.42 -19.42 6.99
CA ALA A 38 -1.11 -20.66 7.29
C ALA A 38 -1.73 -20.63 8.71
N GLY A 39 -2.73 -19.77 8.90
CA GLY A 39 -3.47 -19.64 10.15
C GLY A 39 -4.19 -18.31 10.40
N ARG A 40 -3.87 -17.21 9.70
CA ARG A 40 -4.55 -15.92 9.93
C ARG A 40 -5.91 -15.89 9.19
N GLN A 41 -7.00 -15.91 9.96
CA GLN A 41 -8.35 -15.75 9.42
C GLN A 41 -8.52 -14.38 8.75
N PRO A 42 -8.96 -14.31 7.48
CA PRO A 42 -9.33 -13.05 6.85
C PRO A 42 -10.54 -12.44 7.58
N GLY A 43 -10.51 -11.13 7.81
CA GLY A 43 -11.57 -10.40 8.51
C GLY A 43 -11.24 -9.92 9.94
N ARG A 44 -10.02 -10.10 10.45
CA ARG A 44 -9.69 -9.68 11.84
C ARG A 44 -9.42 -8.20 12.05
N CYS A 45 -8.77 -7.47 11.12
CA CYS A 45 -8.60 -6.02 11.24
C CYS A 45 -9.89 -5.24 10.97
N LEU A 46 -10.13 -4.21 11.78
CA LEU A 46 -11.34 -3.38 11.80
C LEU A 46 -11.24 -2.17 10.84
N VAL A 47 -10.04 -1.65 10.63
CA VAL A 47 -9.78 -0.42 9.86
C VAL A 47 -8.52 -0.55 9.01
N ILE A 48 -8.55 0.06 7.83
CA ILE A 48 -7.38 0.27 6.98
C ILE A 48 -6.90 1.71 7.15
N VAL A 49 -5.60 1.92 7.31
CA VAL A 49 -5.01 3.25 7.57
C VAL A 49 -4.18 3.70 6.37
N ASP A 50 -4.50 4.87 5.85
CA ASP A 50 -3.84 5.51 4.71
C ASP A 50 -2.54 6.26 5.10
N THR A 51 -1.67 6.52 4.11
CA THR A 51 -0.47 7.38 4.22
C THR A 51 -0.79 8.71 4.90
N SER A 52 -1.88 9.36 4.53
CA SER A 52 -2.26 10.67 5.08
C SER A 52 -2.50 10.65 6.59
N VAL A 53 -2.93 9.53 7.17
CA VAL A 53 -3.24 9.42 8.61
C VAL A 53 -2.04 8.90 9.40
N TRP A 54 -1.23 8.03 8.82
CA TRP A 54 0.10 7.73 9.37
C TRP A 54 0.97 8.98 9.51
N VAL A 55 0.93 9.90 8.52
CA VAL A 55 1.64 11.19 8.59
C VAL A 55 1.14 12.08 9.74
N GLU A 56 -0.16 12.07 10.03
CA GLU A 56 -0.77 12.84 11.13
C GLU A 56 -0.32 12.32 12.50
N TYR A 57 -0.35 10.99 12.69
CA TYR A 57 0.07 10.31 13.91
C TYR A 57 1.59 10.41 14.15
N LEU A 58 2.41 10.19 13.12
CA LEU A 58 3.87 10.32 13.21
C LEU A 58 4.32 11.76 13.53
N ARG A 59 3.50 12.76 13.19
CA ARG A 59 3.74 14.18 13.51
C ARG A 59 3.12 14.64 14.82
N ARG A 60 2.24 13.85 15.45
CA ARG A 60 1.45 14.23 16.64
C ARG A 60 0.71 15.55 16.43
N THR A 61 -0.11 15.59 15.38
CA THR A 61 -0.88 16.79 14.99
C THR A 61 -2.04 17.14 15.93
N GLU A 62 -2.39 16.26 16.89
CA GLU A 62 -3.60 16.33 17.72
C GLU A 62 -4.91 16.42 16.91
N SER A 63 -4.88 16.08 15.61
CA SER A 63 -6.08 16.03 14.78
C SER A 63 -6.95 14.83 15.14
N ALA A 64 -8.23 14.85 14.75
CA ALA A 64 -9.11 13.71 14.99
C ALA A 64 -8.62 12.41 14.33
N PHE A 65 -7.79 12.48 13.28
CA PHE A 65 -7.21 11.30 12.64
C PHE A 65 -6.02 10.73 13.42
N ASP A 66 -5.17 11.60 13.95
CA ASP A 66 -4.08 11.25 14.88
C ASP A 66 -4.64 10.64 16.17
N LEU A 67 -5.53 11.36 16.86
CA LEU A 67 -6.12 10.93 18.13
C LEU A 67 -6.96 9.65 18.00
N PHE A 68 -7.62 9.43 16.86
CA PHE A 68 -8.33 8.17 16.59
C PHE A 68 -7.36 7.01 16.37
N LEU A 69 -6.28 7.21 15.60
CA LEU A 69 -5.30 6.16 15.36
C LEU A 69 -4.53 5.79 16.63
N ASP A 70 -4.14 6.77 17.46
CA ASP A 70 -3.55 6.48 18.76
C ASP A 70 -4.54 5.68 19.64
N ALA A 71 -5.79 6.13 19.77
CA ALA A 71 -6.79 5.42 20.58
C ALA A 71 -7.00 3.96 20.14
N GLU A 72 -7.07 3.67 18.84
CA GLU A 72 -7.16 2.31 18.32
C GLU A 72 -5.87 1.51 18.60
N ILE A 73 -4.68 2.11 18.46
CA ILE A 73 -3.40 1.49 18.81
C ILE A 73 -3.31 1.16 20.31
N GLN A 74 -3.67 2.08 21.20
CA GLN A 74 -3.66 1.87 22.66
C GLN A 74 -4.70 0.80 23.07
N ALA A 75 -5.86 0.76 22.41
CA ALA A 75 -6.89 -0.26 22.62
C ALA A 75 -6.51 -1.64 22.05
N GLY A 76 -5.32 -1.79 21.45
CA GLY A 76 -4.87 -3.04 20.83
C GLY A 76 -5.73 -3.45 19.62
N ARG A 77 -6.42 -2.50 18.99
CA ARG A 77 -7.35 -2.78 17.89
C ARG A 77 -6.59 -3.24 16.66
N PRO A 78 -7.09 -4.27 15.96
CA PRO A 78 -6.40 -4.82 14.82
C PRO A 78 -6.51 -3.87 13.62
N ILE A 79 -5.38 -3.28 13.25
CA ILE A 79 -5.21 -2.29 12.17
C ILE A 79 -4.54 -2.96 10.96
N ALA A 80 -4.90 -2.50 9.75
CA ALA A 80 -4.23 -2.85 8.51
C ALA A 80 -3.67 -1.61 7.79
N THR A 81 -2.54 -1.74 7.08
CA THR A 81 -1.93 -0.69 6.26
C THR A 81 -1.70 -1.22 4.84
N PRO A 82 -2.09 -0.50 3.77
CA PRO A 82 -1.75 -0.89 2.40
C PRO A 82 -0.23 -0.93 2.18
N ALA A 83 0.28 -1.92 1.46
CA ALA A 83 1.70 -2.03 1.13
C ALA A 83 2.22 -0.80 0.36
N ALA A 84 1.37 -0.20 -0.47
CA ALA A 84 1.69 1.04 -1.18
C ALA A 84 1.77 2.26 -0.24
N ALA A 85 0.91 2.34 0.78
CA ALA A 85 0.99 3.40 1.80
C ALA A 85 2.25 3.25 2.66
N ALA A 86 2.60 2.02 3.05
CA ALA A 86 3.86 1.73 3.73
C ALA A 86 5.08 2.13 2.87
N MET A 87 5.03 1.88 1.55
CA MET A 87 6.07 2.31 0.59
C MET A 87 6.19 3.84 0.50
N GLU A 88 5.08 4.57 0.39
CA GLU A 88 5.07 6.05 0.36
C GLU A 88 5.66 6.66 1.65
N LEU A 89 5.26 6.12 2.80
CA LEU A 89 5.75 6.55 4.11
C LEU A 89 7.27 6.35 4.26
N LEU A 90 7.80 5.21 3.81
CA LEU A 90 9.23 4.90 3.88
C LEU A 90 10.05 5.69 2.86
N ALA A 91 9.51 5.92 1.66
CA ALA A 91 10.12 6.81 0.66
C ALA A 91 10.11 8.29 1.09
N GLY A 92 9.25 8.67 2.03
CA GLY A 92 9.22 9.99 2.66
C GLY A 92 10.23 10.20 3.79
N CYS A 93 10.90 9.15 4.28
CA CYS A 93 11.94 9.26 5.32
C CYS A 93 13.19 9.94 4.76
N ARG A 94 13.85 10.74 5.60
CA ARG A 94 15.08 11.47 5.26
C ARG A 94 16.36 10.67 5.50
N THR A 95 16.28 9.61 6.31
CA THR A 95 17.44 8.81 6.72
C THR A 95 17.10 7.33 6.93
N GLU A 96 18.06 6.43 6.70
CA GLU A 96 17.90 4.99 6.96
C GLU A 96 17.50 4.65 8.41
N PRO A 97 18.03 5.30 9.47
CA PRO A 97 17.58 5.04 10.85
C PRO A 97 16.14 5.49 11.14
N GLU A 98 15.59 6.41 10.35
CA GLU A 98 14.17 6.82 10.40
C GLU A 98 13.31 5.77 9.70
N ALA A 99 13.67 5.38 8.47
CA ALA A 99 13.00 4.33 7.71
C ALA A 99 12.98 2.99 8.44
N LEU A 100 14.07 2.61 9.13
CA LEU A 100 14.14 1.39 9.93
C LEU A 100 13.19 1.43 11.13
N LYS A 101 13.12 2.55 11.87
CA LYS A 101 12.17 2.72 12.99
C LYS A 101 10.72 2.67 12.50
N LEU A 102 10.43 3.31 11.37
CA LEU A 102 9.11 3.31 10.76
C LEU A 102 8.71 1.91 10.26
N SER A 103 9.62 1.18 9.62
CA SER A 103 9.41 -0.21 9.22
C SER A 103 9.15 -1.12 10.42
N GLN A 104 9.86 -0.93 11.54
CA GLN A 104 9.60 -1.65 12.79
C GLN A 104 8.21 -1.34 13.36
N LEU A 105 7.79 -0.07 13.37
CA LEU A 105 6.44 0.32 13.78
C LEU A 105 5.37 -0.33 12.89
N LEU A 106 5.47 -0.19 11.57
CA LEU A 106 4.50 -0.71 10.60
C LEU A 106 4.41 -2.25 10.63
N SER A 107 5.52 -2.95 10.90
CA SER A 107 5.55 -4.43 11.01
C SER A 107 4.73 -5.01 12.16
N ARG A 108 4.21 -4.17 13.07
CA ARG A 108 3.30 -4.58 14.16
C ARG A 108 1.85 -4.79 13.68
N PHE A 109 1.52 -4.33 12.48
CA PHE A 109 0.16 -4.30 11.93
C PHE A 109 0.02 -5.21 10.71
N GLU A 110 -1.21 -5.45 10.26
CA GLU A 110 -1.46 -6.23 9.04
C GLU A 110 -1.07 -5.39 7.80
N VAL A 111 -0.36 -5.99 6.83
CA VAL A 111 0.06 -5.31 5.61
C VAL A 111 -0.74 -5.85 4.42
N LEU A 112 -1.57 -5.01 3.80
CA LEU A 112 -2.38 -5.41 2.64
C LEU A 112 -1.56 -5.29 1.36
N VAL A 113 -1.11 -6.42 0.86
CA VAL A 113 -0.37 -6.55 -0.41
C VAL A 113 -1.37 -6.90 -1.53
N PRO A 114 -1.28 -6.30 -2.73
CA PRO A 114 -1.99 -6.79 -3.91
C PRO A 114 -1.58 -8.24 -4.21
N GLU A 115 -2.55 -9.14 -4.32
CA GLU A 115 -2.32 -10.58 -4.48
C GLU A 115 -2.29 -10.99 -5.96
N THR A 116 -2.97 -10.22 -6.81
CA THR A 116 -3.24 -10.59 -8.21
C THR A 116 -3.22 -9.37 -9.14
N VAL A 117 -3.17 -9.62 -10.45
CA VAL A 117 -3.40 -8.58 -11.47
C VAL A 117 -4.81 -7.96 -11.35
N ALA A 118 -5.79 -8.69 -10.79
CA ALA A 118 -7.15 -8.21 -10.61
C ALA A 118 -7.24 -7.05 -9.60
N ASP A 119 -6.36 -6.99 -8.59
CA ASP A 119 -6.27 -5.84 -7.67
C ASP A 119 -5.98 -4.53 -8.43
N PHE A 120 -5.00 -4.57 -9.35
CA PHE A 120 -4.62 -3.42 -10.17
C PHE A 120 -5.68 -3.09 -11.23
N GLN A 121 -6.37 -4.09 -11.78
CA GLN A 121 -7.51 -3.88 -12.67
C GLN A 121 -8.70 -3.23 -11.94
N HIS A 122 -8.93 -3.59 -10.68
CA HIS A 122 -9.94 -2.98 -9.81
C HIS A 122 -9.56 -1.53 -9.47
N ALA A 123 -8.30 -1.25 -9.13
CA ALA A 123 -7.79 0.12 -8.96
C ALA A 123 -8.01 0.97 -10.21
N ALA A 124 -7.70 0.43 -11.39
CA ALA A 124 -7.95 1.11 -12.66
C ALA A 124 -9.46 1.30 -12.95
N LEU A 125 -10.34 0.40 -12.47
CA LEU A 125 -11.79 0.58 -12.53
C LEU A 125 -12.26 1.72 -11.63
N VAL A 126 -11.83 1.76 -10.36
CA VAL A 126 -12.10 2.85 -9.40
C VAL A 126 -11.74 4.21 -10.02
N TYR A 127 -10.53 4.33 -10.59
CA TYR A 127 -10.07 5.54 -11.26
C TYR A 127 -10.99 5.94 -12.44
N ARG A 128 -11.33 5.00 -13.33
CA ARG A 128 -12.20 5.26 -14.49
C ARG A 128 -13.61 5.64 -14.07
N THR A 129 -14.16 5.04 -13.01
CA THR A 129 -15.48 5.37 -12.49
C THR A 129 -15.53 6.80 -11.96
N CYS A 130 -14.57 7.20 -11.13
CA CYS A 130 -14.49 8.58 -10.61
C CYS A 130 -14.30 9.59 -11.75
N ARG A 131 -13.40 9.31 -12.71
CA ARG A 131 -13.15 10.18 -13.86
C ARG A 131 -14.38 10.32 -14.77
N ARG A 132 -15.18 9.26 -14.96
CA ARG A 132 -16.47 9.31 -15.68
C ARG A 132 -17.53 10.15 -14.96
N ALA A 133 -17.45 10.24 -13.63
CA ALA A 133 -18.29 11.11 -12.81
C ALA A 133 -17.73 12.55 -12.66
N GLY A 134 -16.73 12.93 -13.46
CA GLY A 134 -16.12 14.27 -13.44
C GLY A 134 -14.99 14.46 -12.43
N HIS A 135 -14.66 13.45 -11.62
CA HIS A 135 -13.64 13.51 -10.58
C HIS A 135 -12.36 12.78 -10.99
N THR A 136 -11.39 13.52 -11.54
CA THR A 136 -10.04 12.99 -11.79
C THR A 136 -9.28 12.87 -10.47
N ILE A 137 -9.08 11.64 -10.01
CA ILE A 137 -8.25 11.33 -8.84
C ILE A 137 -6.78 11.68 -9.13
N ARG A 138 -6.09 12.29 -8.17
CA ARG A 138 -4.71 12.81 -8.30
C ARG A 138 -3.66 11.70 -8.27
N SER A 139 -3.93 10.61 -7.57
CA SER A 139 -3.02 9.50 -7.35
C SER A 139 -3.66 8.18 -7.77
N ILE A 140 -2.97 7.41 -8.61
CA ILE A 140 -3.39 6.05 -8.97
C ILE A 140 -3.15 5.06 -7.81
N VAL A 141 -2.30 5.44 -6.84
CA VAL A 141 -2.08 4.66 -5.61
C VAL A 141 -3.29 4.75 -4.68
N ASP A 142 -3.93 5.92 -4.56
CA ASP A 142 -5.19 6.09 -3.80
C ASP A 142 -6.27 5.13 -4.34
N CYS A 143 -6.32 4.95 -5.66
CA CYS A 143 -7.24 4.01 -6.29
C CYS A 143 -6.92 2.54 -5.96
N LEU A 144 -5.66 2.19 -5.72
CA LEU A 144 -5.22 0.85 -5.29
C LEU A 144 -5.50 0.62 -3.79
N VAL A 145 -5.28 1.64 -2.95
CA VAL A 145 -5.69 1.65 -1.53
C VAL A 145 -7.21 1.44 -1.42
N ALA A 146 -7.99 2.19 -2.19
CA ALA A 146 -9.45 2.04 -2.23
C ALA A 146 -9.88 0.66 -2.75
N ALA A 147 -9.28 0.15 -3.81
CA ALA A 147 -9.59 -1.18 -4.34
C ALA A 147 -9.32 -2.31 -3.33
N ALA A 148 -8.25 -2.20 -2.52
CA ALA A 148 -7.96 -3.13 -1.45
C ALA A 148 -8.98 -3.03 -0.29
N ALA A 149 -9.40 -1.81 0.07
CA ALA A 149 -10.43 -1.60 1.10
C ALA A 149 -11.81 -2.16 0.68
N ILE A 150 -12.23 -1.89 -0.56
CA ILE A 150 -13.45 -2.46 -1.14
C ILE A 150 -13.36 -3.99 -1.20
N ARG A 151 -12.24 -4.56 -1.69
CA ARG A 151 -12.06 -6.03 -1.77
C ARG A 151 -12.11 -6.71 -0.41
N THR A 152 -11.56 -6.08 0.62
CA THR A 152 -11.52 -6.65 1.98
C THR A 152 -12.74 -6.29 2.83
N GLN A 153 -13.71 -5.53 2.27
CA GLN A 153 -14.91 -5.03 2.95
C GLN A 153 -14.59 -4.36 4.29
N ARG A 154 -13.58 -3.47 4.29
CA ARG A 154 -13.12 -2.74 5.47
C ARG A 154 -13.17 -1.24 5.25
N PRO A 155 -13.56 -0.45 6.26
CA PRO A 155 -13.56 1.00 6.15
C PRO A 155 -12.13 1.55 6.16
N LEU A 156 -11.91 2.59 5.37
CA LEU A 156 -10.64 3.29 5.22
C LEU A 156 -10.60 4.56 6.08
N LEU A 157 -9.59 4.68 6.92
CA LEU A 157 -9.24 5.89 7.67
C LEU A 157 -8.21 6.69 6.86
N ALA A 158 -8.67 7.76 6.21
CA ALA A 158 -7.84 8.63 5.37
C ALA A 158 -8.22 10.12 5.53
N ARG A 159 -7.22 11.00 5.54
CA ARG A 159 -7.36 12.47 5.57
C ARG A 159 -7.12 13.08 4.19
N ASN A 160 -7.74 12.51 3.15
CA ASN A 160 -7.53 12.89 1.76
C ASN A 160 -8.85 12.89 0.96
N ARG A 161 -9.25 14.08 0.47
CA ARG A 161 -10.50 14.34 -0.27
C ARG A 161 -10.74 13.48 -1.51
N ASP A 162 -9.70 12.87 -2.06
CA ASP A 162 -9.84 12.01 -3.23
C ASP A 162 -10.54 10.69 -2.86
N PHE A 163 -10.37 10.21 -1.62
CA PHE A 163 -11.16 9.10 -1.09
C PHE A 163 -12.63 9.46 -0.86
N GLU A 164 -12.95 10.71 -0.49
CA GLU A 164 -14.35 11.18 -0.42
C GLU A 164 -15.03 11.13 -1.80
N ALA A 165 -14.30 11.46 -2.86
CA ALA A 165 -14.78 11.31 -4.24
C ALA A 165 -14.93 9.84 -4.62
N ILE A 166 -13.97 8.97 -4.26
CA ILE A 166 -14.07 7.52 -4.51
C ILE A 166 -15.27 6.90 -3.79
N ALA A 167 -15.48 7.20 -2.52
CA ALA A 167 -16.60 6.72 -1.70
C ALA A 167 -17.97 7.13 -2.26
N ARG A 168 -18.06 8.26 -2.97
CA ARG A 168 -19.32 8.71 -3.61
C ARG A 168 -19.72 7.85 -4.82
N TYR A 169 -18.78 7.18 -5.49
CA TYR A 169 -19.03 6.47 -6.75
C TYR A 169 -18.62 4.98 -6.71
N THR A 170 -18.28 4.45 -5.55
CA THR A 170 -17.84 3.06 -5.34
C THR A 170 -18.33 2.54 -3.98
N GLY A 171 -18.10 1.26 -3.68
CA GLY A 171 -18.37 0.69 -2.35
C GLY A 171 -17.30 0.98 -1.29
N LEU A 172 -16.55 2.09 -1.39
CA LEU A 172 -15.53 2.45 -0.39
C LEU A 172 -16.19 3.09 0.84
N GLU A 173 -16.14 2.40 1.97
CA GLU A 173 -16.50 2.95 3.27
C GLU A 173 -15.36 3.78 3.85
N LEU A 174 -15.67 4.92 4.46
CA LEU A 174 -14.69 5.79 5.14
C LEU A 174 -14.97 5.86 6.63
N VAL A 175 -13.92 5.76 7.45
CA VAL A 175 -13.98 6.15 8.86
C VAL A 175 -13.98 7.67 8.93
N VAL A 176 -14.94 8.24 9.66
CA VAL A 176 -15.01 9.68 9.95
C VAL A 176 -14.78 9.89 11.45
N PRO A 177 -13.53 10.15 11.88
CA PRO A 177 -13.24 10.51 13.26
C PRO A 177 -14.01 11.76 13.68
N ARG A 178 -14.64 11.71 14.86
CA ARG A 178 -15.31 12.88 15.43
C ARG A 178 -14.29 13.73 16.17
N ASN A 179 -14.31 15.05 15.93
CA ASN A 179 -13.60 16.00 16.79
C ASN A 179 -14.19 15.93 18.21
N CYS A 180 -13.48 15.27 19.12
CA CYS A 180 -13.69 15.45 20.55
C CYS A 180 -13.29 16.88 20.92
N ARG A 181 -14.26 17.81 20.94
CA ARG A 181 -14.06 19.11 21.57
C ARG A 181 -13.78 18.86 23.05
N ARG A 182 -12.61 19.30 23.52
CA ARG A 182 -12.33 19.49 24.95
C ARG A 182 -13.11 20.69 25.49
#